data_AF-A0A1G2C804-F1
#
_entry.id   AF-A0A1G2C804-F1
#
_cell.length_a   1.000
_cell.length_b   1.000
_cell.length_c   1.000
_cell.angle_alpha   90.00
_cell.angle_beta   90.00
_cell.angle_gamma   90.00
#
_symmetry.space_group_name_H-M   'P 1'
#
loop_
_entity.id
_entity.type
_entity.pdbx_description
1 polymer ?
#
loop_
_entity_poly.entity_id
_entity_poly.type
_entity_poly.pdbx_seq_one_letter_code
_entity_poly.pdbx_strand_id
1 'polypeptide(L)' 'MASPINKKILKHAAELARIELNAREEDRLLKDILNILAYFKELQELNTTGTETTGIPKGQNQSLRAD' A
#
# COMPACT_ATOMS: atom_id res chain seq x y z
N MET A 1 17.30 -6.54 -3.41
CA MET A 1 16.38 -7.15 -2.42
C MET A 1 15.28 -7.90 -3.16
N ALA A 2 15.05 -9.16 -2.82
CA ALA A 2 13.96 -9.95 -3.42
C ALA A 2 12.63 -9.25 -3.16
N SER A 3 11.75 -9.17 -4.17
CA SER A 3 10.43 -8.60 -3.96
C SER A 3 9.68 -9.50 -2.98
N PRO A 4 9.27 -9.00 -1.80
CA PRO A 4 8.72 -9.85 -0.75
C PRO A 4 7.35 -10.43 -1.14
N ILE A 5 6.71 -9.91 -2.19
CA ILE A 5 5.40 -10.35 -2.66
C ILE A 5 5.51 -11.61 -3.53
N ASN A 6 4.70 -12.61 -3.18
CA ASN A 6 4.48 -13.84 -3.94
C ASN A 6 2.98 -14.21 -3.88
N LYS A 7 2.59 -15.29 -4.57
CA LYS A 7 1.20 -15.78 -4.59
C LYS A 7 0.58 -15.96 -3.20
N LYS A 8 1.34 -16.49 -2.23
CA LYS A 8 0.86 -16.70 -0.86
C LYS A 8 0.50 -15.37 -0.18
N ILE A 9 1.35 -14.36 -0.31
CA ILE A 9 1.10 -13.04 0.29
C ILE A 9 0.00 -12.30 -0.46
N LEU A 10 -0.07 -12.45 -1.79
CA LEU A 10 -1.17 -11.90 -2.58
C LEU A 10 -2.52 -12.45 -2.12
N LYS A 11 -2.63 -13.76 -1.93
CA LYS A 11 -3.86 -14.39 -1.39
C LYS A 11 -4.19 -13.88 0.00
N HIS A 12 -3.20 -13.79 0.88
CA HIS A 12 -3.41 -13.28 2.22
C HIS A 12 -3.92 -11.82 2.23
N ALA A 13 -3.36 -10.96 1.38
CA ALA A 13 -3.83 -9.58 1.24
C ALA A 13 -5.25 -9.51 0.65
N ALA A 14 -5.58 -10.37 -0.31
CA ALA A 14 -6.92 -10.47 -0.89
C ALA A 14 -7.95 -10.92 0.16
N GLU A 15 -7.62 -11.91 0.99
CA GLU A 15 -8.46 -12.36 2.12
C GLU A 15 -8.73 -11.23 3.12
N LEU A 16 -7.70 -10.46 3.50
CA LEU A 16 -7.85 -9.30 4.39
C LEU A 16 -8.78 -8.23 3.79
N ALA A 17 -8.69 -8.02 2.48
CA ALA A 17 -9.53 -7.09 1.74
C ALA A 17 -10.92 -7.65 1.37
N ARG A 18 -11.19 -8.93 1.66
CA ARG A 18 -12.40 -9.67 1.25
C ARG A 18 -12.61 -9.69 -0.27
N ILE A 19 -11.53 -9.83 -1.03
CA ILE A 19 -11.53 -9.96 -2.48
C ILE A 19 -11.30 -11.43 -2.84
N GLU A 20 -12.25 -12.02 -3.57
CA GLU A 20 -12.03 -13.33 -4.19
C GLU A 20 -11.28 -13.17 -5.51
N LEU A 21 -10.27 -14.01 -5.74
CA LEU A 21 -9.46 -14.00 -6.96
C LEU A 21 -9.57 -15.36 -7.66
N ASN A 22 -9.83 -15.35 -8.96
CA ASN A 22 -9.64 -16.54 -9.79
C ASN A 22 -8.17 -16.68 -10.22
N ALA A 23 -7.81 -17.85 -10.78
CA ALA A 23 -6.42 -18.15 -11.15
C ALA A 23 -5.82 -17.16 -12.17
N ARG A 24 -6.64 -16.67 -13.11
CA ARG A 24 -6.20 -15.71 -14.14
C ARG A 24 -5.96 -14.32 -13.54
N GLU A 25 -6.82 -13.90 -12.63
CA GLU A 25 -6.69 -12.65 -11.88
C GLU A 25 -5.47 -12.69 -10.96
N GLU A 26 -5.24 -13.82 -10.28
CA GLU A 26 -4.09 -14.00 -9.38
C GLU A 26 -2.77 -13.76 -10.12
N ASP A 27 -2.57 -14.39 -11.28
CA ASP A 27 -1.33 -14.24 -12.06
C ASP A 27 -1.14 -12.81 -12.60
N ARG A 28 -2.23 -12.20 -13.09
CA ARG A 28 -2.20 -10.81 -13.58
C ARG A 28 -1.90 -9.83 -12.45
N LEU A 29 -2.62 -9.94 -11.35
CA LEU A 29 -2.53 -9.03 -10.22
C LEU A 29 -1.17 -9.15 -9.52
N LEU A 30 -0.59 -10.35 -9.46
CA LEU A 30 0.77 -10.54 -8.96
C LEU A 30 1.78 -9.73 -9.78
N LYS A 31 1.69 -9.79 -11.11
CA LYS A 31 2.56 -9.02 -12.01
C LYS A 31 2.37 -7.51 -11.80
N ASP A 32 1.12 -7.07 -11.74
CA ASP A 32 0.79 -5.65 -11.61
C ASP A 32 1.28 -5.08 -10.26
N ILE A 33 1.06 -5.78 -9.14
CA ILE A 33 1.55 -5.37 -7.81
C ILE A 33 3.08 -5.33 -7.76
N LEU A 34 3.76 -6.30 -8.39
CA LEU A 34 5.23 -6.28 -8.46
C LEU A 34 5.74 -5.03 -9.20
N ASN A 35 5.08 -4.62 -10.28
CA ASN A 35 5.43 -3.41 -11.02
C ASN A 35 5.14 -2.15 -10.20
N ILE A 36 3.98 -2.07 -9.54
CA ILE A 36 3.60 -0.94 -8.68
C ILE A 36 4.61 -0.76 -7.54
N LEU A 37 4.97 -1.84 -6.83
CA LEU A 37 5.94 -1.77 -5.74
C LEU A 37 7.35 -1.44 -6.22
N ALA A 38 7.72 -1.87 -7.43
CA ALA A 38 8.99 -1.49 -8.02
C ALA A 38 9.06 0.02 -8.30
N TYR A 39 7.97 0.62 -8.77
CA TYR A 39 7.88 2.06 -9.03
C TYR A 39 8.12 2.90 -7.76
N PHE A 40 7.61 2.47 -6.60
CA PHE A 40 7.79 3.19 -5.34
C PHE A 40 9.19 3.07 -4.70
N LYS A 41 10.12 2.30 -5.28
CA LYS A 41 11.47 2.14 -4.72
C LYS A 41 12.26 3.44 -4.70
N GLU A 42 12.02 4.34 -5.66
CA GLU A 42 12.67 5.65 -5.74
C GLU A 42 12.44 6.48 -4.45
N LEU A 43 11.30 6.29 -3.77
CA LEU A 43 11.02 6.98 -2.51
C LEU A 43 11.96 6.57 -1.36
N GLN A 44 12.62 5.41 -1.45
CA GLN A 44 13.56 4.93 -0.42
C GLN A 44 14.89 5.69 -0.45
N GLU A 45 15.18 6.43 -1.52
CA GLU A 45 16.40 7.23 -1.67
C GLU A 45 16.34 8.55 -0.88
N LEU A 46 15.14 8.95 -0.45
CA LEU A 46 14.91 10.18 0.30
C LEU A 46 15.20 9.98 1.79
N ASN A 47 16.00 10.88 2.38
CA ASN A 47 16.20 10.91 3.83
C ASN A 47 14.99 11.55 4.51
N THR A 48 14.23 10.75 5.25
CA THR A 48 13.06 11.18 6.03
C THR A 48 13.33 11.28 7.54
N THR A 49 14.60 11.15 7.96
CA THR A 49 14.99 11.23 9.37
C THR A 49 14.65 12.60 9.95
N GLY A 50 13.90 12.63 11.06
CA GLY A 50 13.50 13.87 11.72
C GLY A 50 12.33 14.61 11.06
N THR A 51 11.69 14.02 10.03
CA THR A 51 10.49 14.58 9.42
C THR A 51 9.22 14.11 10.15
N GLU A 52 8.21 14.97 10.25
CA GLU A 52 6.89 14.61 10.78
C GLU A 52 6.03 13.95 9.70
N THR A 53 5.31 12.87 10.04
CA THR A 53 4.34 12.27 9.13
C THR A 53 3.11 13.17 8.98
N THR A 54 2.71 13.46 7.76
CA THR A 54 1.49 14.25 7.50
C THR A 54 0.27 13.33 7.45
N GLY A 55 -0.63 13.42 8.45
CA GLY A 55 -1.89 12.67 8.49
C GLY A 55 -3.14 13.52 8.21
N ILE A 56 -3.09 14.81 8.57
CA ILE A 56 -4.11 15.81 8.29
C ILE A 56 -3.38 16.99 7.63
N PRO A 57 -3.91 17.58 6.55
CA PRO A 57 -3.36 18.81 5.99
C PRO A 57 -3.26 19.86 7.12
N LYS A 58 -2.07 20.44 7.30
CA LYS A 58 -1.85 21.47 8.32
C LYS A 58 -2.89 22.59 8.14
N GLY A 59 -3.62 22.91 9.20
CA GLY A 59 -4.64 23.98 9.22
C GLY A 59 -6.11 23.54 9.21
N GLN A 60 -6.41 22.23 9.18
CA GLN A 60 -7.78 21.76 9.40
C GLN A 60 -8.06 21.60 10.91
N ASN A 61 -8.96 22.42 11.44
CA ASN A 61 -9.49 22.26 12.80
C ASN A 61 -10.47 21.08 12.85
N GLN A 62 -10.54 20.41 14.01
CA GLN A 62 -11.54 19.37 14.23
C GLN A 62 -12.95 19.94 14.04
N SER A 63 -13.75 19.30 13.20
CA SER A 63 -15.19 19.58 13.10
C SER A 63 -15.86 19.07 14.37
N LEU A 64 -16.04 19.96 15.35
CA LEU A 64 -16.79 19.66 16.58
C LEU A 64 -18.27 19.51 16.23
N ARG A 65 -18.89 18.42 16.69
CA ARG A 65 -20.33 18.22 16.62
C ARG A 65 -20.94 18.62 17.96
N ALA A 66 -21.97 19.47 17.94
CA ALA A 66 -22.76 19.80 19.13
C ALA A 66 -23.59 18.59 19.60
N ASP A 67 -23.92 18.57 20.88
CA ASP A 67 -24.74 17.54 21.56
C ASP A 67 -26.17 17.43 20.99
#